data_AF-A0A417UHY8-F1
#
_entry.id   AF-A0A417UHY8-F1
#
_cell.length_a   1.000
_cell.length_b   1.000
_cell.length_c   1.000
_cell.angle_alpha   90.00
_cell.angle_beta   90.00
_cell.angle_gamma   90.00
#
_symmetry.space_group_name_H-M   'P 1'
#
loop_
_entity.id
_entity.type
_entity.pdbx_description
1 polymer ?
#
loop_
_entity_poly.entity_id
_entity_poly.type
_entity_poly.pdbx_seq_one_letter_code
_entity_poly.pdbx_strand_id
1 'polypeptide(L)'
;MAYTPKLTYKGKPLVRKDNELYYGSMTDPYVLYLQILTTTPVGEQQVADKVHLMLLSTDTTKAPQERVARQTTKHGLYNALDIGGIWLQKANETR
;
A
#
# COMPACT_ATOMS: atom_id res chain seq x y z
N MET A 1 15.57 -17.58 -8.03
CA MET A 1 15.03 -16.73 -9.12
C MET A 1 14.58 -15.42 -8.52
N ALA A 2 14.94 -14.27 -9.12
CA ALA A 2 14.43 -12.98 -8.69
C ALA A 2 12.94 -12.86 -9.05
N TYR A 3 12.11 -12.47 -8.10
CA TYR A 3 10.68 -12.24 -8.35
C TYR A 3 10.52 -11.04 -9.29
N THR A 4 9.88 -11.24 -10.44
CA THR A 4 9.53 -10.14 -11.36
C THR A 4 8.08 -9.71 -11.07
N PRO A 5 7.85 -8.48 -10.59
CA PRO A 5 6.50 -8.02 -10.30
C PRO A 5 5.68 -7.88 -11.58
N LYS A 6 4.44 -8.38 -11.57
CA LYS A 6 3.52 -8.28 -12.71
C LYS A 6 3.03 -6.86 -12.98
N LEU A 7 3.03 -6.01 -11.95
CA LEU A 7 2.59 -4.63 -12.04
C LEU A 7 3.52 -3.75 -11.22
N THR A 8 3.88 -2.60 -11.79
CA THR A 8 4.72 -1.59 -11.16
C THR A 8 4.03 -0.25 -11.22
N TYR A 9 4.09 0.50 -10.12
CA TYR A 9 3.62 1.88 -10.06
C TYR A 9 4.79 2.79 -9.67
N LYS A 10 5.04 3.84 -10.46
CA LYS A 10 6.19 4.76 -10.26
C LYS A 10 7.53 4.03 -10.00
N GLY A 11 7.78 2.95 -10.74
CA GLY A 11 9.02 2.16 -10.63
C GLY A 11 9.11 1.22 -9.42
N LYS A 12 8.10 1.14 -8.54
CA LYS A 12 8.05 0.20 -7.42
C LYS A 12 7.03 -0.92 -7.67
N PRO A 13 7.26 -2.14 -7.13
CA PRO A 13 6.30 -3.24 -7.22
C PRO A 13 4.95 -2.86 -6.63
N LEU A 14 3.88 -3.24 -7.32
CA LEU A 14 2.51 -3.13 -6.85
C LEU A 14 1.83 -4.49 -7.04
N VAL A 15 1.47 -5.12 -5.94
CA VAL A 15 0.79 -6.42 -5.95
C VAL A 15 -0.63 -6.22 -5.45
N ARG A 16 -1.60 -6.73 -6.20
CA ARG A 16 -3.01 -6.72 -5.79
C ARG A 16 -3.51 -8.14 -5.59
N LYS A 17 -4.22 -8.35 -4.50
CA LYS A 17 -4.98 -9.56 -4.21
C LYS A 17 -6.36 -9.13 -3.72
N ASP A 18 -7.39 -9.34 -4.54
CA ASP A 18 -8.76 -8.95 -4.24
C ASP A 18 -8.89 -7.45 -3.91
N ASN A 19 -9.26 -7.15 -2.65
CA ASN A 19 -9.41 -5.81 -2.09
C ASN A 19 -8.15 -5.29 -1.40
N GLU A 20 -7.07 -6.07 -1.39
CA GLU A 20 -5.80 -5.74 -0.75
C GLU A 20 -4.75 -5.40 -1.81
N LEU A 21 -3.97 -4.35 -1.54
CA LEU A 21 -2.87 -3.92 -2.37
C LEU A 21 -1.63 -3.73 -1.52
N TYR A 22 -0.50 -4.22 -2.00
CA TYR A 22 0.82 -4.02 -1.41
C TYR A 22 1.69 -3.25 -2.39
N TYR A 23 2.24 -2.14 -1.93
CA TYR A 23 3.07 -1.24 -2.71
C TYR A 23 4.43 -1.04 -2.06
N GLY A 24 5.50 -1.28 -2.81
CA GLY A 24 6.88 -1.19 -2.34
C GLY A 24 7.66 -2.51 -2.48
N SER A 25 8.94 -2.46 -2.16
CA SER A 25 9.80 -3.66 -2.16
C SER A 25 9.91 -4.24 -0.76
N MET A 26 9.83 -5.56 -0.62
CA MET A 26 10.07 -6.25 0.66
C MET A 26 11.53 -6.17 1.10
N THR A 27 12.44 -5.71 0.24
CA THR A 27 13.84 -5.41 0.59
C THR A 27 14.01 -4.07 1.28
N ASP A 28 13.01 -3.19 1.18
CA ASP A 28 13.02 -1.89 1.86
C ASP A 28 12.52 -2.07 3.31
N PRO A 29 12.88 -1.18 4.26
CA PRO A 29 12.45 -1.30 5.66
C PRO A 29 10.93 -1.19 5.87
N TYR A 30 10.24 -0.51 4.94
CA TYR A 30 8.80 -0.31 4.97
C TYR A 30 8.16 -0.60 3.61
N VAL A 31 6.91 -1.07 3.67
CA VAL A 31 5.99 -1.24 2.53
C VAL A 31 4.64 -0.61 2.86
N LEU A 32 3.88 -0.25 1.84
CA LEU A 32 2.54 0.30 1.99
C LEU A 32 1.51 -0.80 1.73
N TYR A 33 0.59 -1.01 2.67
CA TYR A 33 -0.59 -1.84 2.51
C TYR A 33 -1.83 -0.97 2.35
N LEU A 34 -2.68 -1.31 1.40
CA LEU A 34 -3.97 -0.66 1.19
C LEU A 34 -5.08 -1.72 1.17
N GLN A 35 -6.16 -1.46 1.87
CA GLN A 35 -7.35 -2.29 1.91
C GLN A 35 -8.56 -1.47 1.46
N ILE A 36 -9.22 -1.91 0.40
CA ILE A 36 -10.49 -1.35 -0.05
C ILE A 36 -11.58 -1.83 0.91
N LEU A 37 -12.14 -0.90 1.67
CA LEU A 37 -13.23 -1.16 2.62
C LEU A 37 -14.59 -1.10 1.94
N THR A 38 -14.79 -0.14 1.05
CA THR A 38 -16.04 0.05 0.30
C THR A 38 -15.77 0.38 -1.15
N THR A 39 -16.73 0.03 -2.00
CA THR A 39 -16.76 0.41 -3.41
C THR A 39 -18.05 1.16 -3.71
N THR A 40 -17.98 2.14 -4.62
CA THR A 40 -19.13 2.85 -5.14
C THR A 40 -19.28 2.59 -6.64
N PRO A 41 -20.49 2.40 -7.17
CA PRO A 41 -20.72 2.28 -8.60
C PRO A 41 -20.47 3.62 -9.30
N VAL A 42 -19.65 3.61 -10.35
CA VAL A 42 -19.42 4.75 -11.23
C VAL A 42 -19.59 4.25 -12.66
N GLY A 43 -20.72 4.59 -13.29
CA GLY A 43 -21.13 3.97 -14.55
C GLY A 43 -21.33 2.46 -14.37
N GLU A 44 -20.66 1.67 -15.20
CA GLU A 44 -20.69 0.19 -15.13
C GLU A 44 -19.57 -0.40 -14.26
N GLN A 45 -18.74 0.44 -13.61
CA GLN A 45 -17.57 -0.01 -12.85
C GLN A 45 -17.74 0.20 -11.34
N GLN A 46 -17.21 -0.74 -10.55
CA GLN A 46 -17.07 -0.58 -9.10
C GLN A 46 -15.74 0.10 -8.78
N VAL A 47 -15.80 1.33 -8.28
CA VAL A 47 -14.61 2.13 -7.92
C VAL A 47 -14.42 2.10 -6.41
N ALA A 48 -13.17 2.02 -5.94
CA ALA A 48 -12.86 2.08 -4.52
C ALA A 48 -13.27 3.44 -3.93
N ASP A 49 -14.13 3.42 -2.92
CA ASP A 49 -14.56 4.61 -2.18
C ASP A 49 -13.73 4.74 -0.91
N LYS A 50 -13.93 3.93 0.12
CA LYS A 50 -13.10 3.99 1.34
C LYS A 50 -11.93 3.03 1.21
N VAL A 51 -10.72 3.56 1.35
CA VAL A 51 -9.48 2.79 1.35
C VAL A 51 -8.74 3.05 2.66
N HIS A 52 -8.53 1.99 3.43
CA HIS A 52 -7.64 2.02 4.57
C HIS A 52 -6.20 1.81 4.10
N LEU A 53 -5.26 2.63 4.55
CA LEU A 53 -3.84 2.46 4.23
C LEU A 53 -3.00 2.37 5.50
N MET A 54 -2.01 1.49 5.46
CA MET A 54 -1.04 1.26 6.52
C MET A 54 0.37 1.28 5.96
N LEU A 55 1.26 2.01 6.62
CA LEU A 55 2.70 1.87 6.44
C LEU A 55 3.18 0.75 7.37
N LEU A 56 3.67 -0.33 6.79
CA LEU A 56 4.07 -1.54 7.48
C LEU A 56 5.59 -1.72 7.44
N SER A 57 6.20 -2.07 8.56
CA SER A 57 7.58 -2.53 8.60
C SER A 57 7.71 -3.92 8.00
N THR A 58 8.76 -4.13 7.22
CA THR A 58 9.13 -5.44 6.66
C THR A 58 9.83 -6.35 7.66
N ASP A 59 10.16 -5.83 8.85
CA ASP A 59 10.73 -6.61 9.95
C ASP A 59 9.72 -7.65 10.46
N THR A 60 9.98 -8.91 10.13
CA THR A 60 9.13 -10.05 10.50
C THR A 60 9.35 -10.53 11.93
N THR A 61 10.34 -9.99 12.65
CA THR A 61 10.57 -10.34 14.07
C THR A 61 9.59 -9.63 15.00
N LYS A 62 9.02 -8.50 14.57
CA LYS A 62 8.03 -7.72 15.30
C LYS A 62 6.64 -8.33 15.20
N ALA A 63 5.85 -8.18 16.26
CA ALA A 63 4.45 -8.57 16.23
C ALA A 63 3.69 -7.76 15.14
N PRO A 64 2.65 -8.31 14.50
CA PRO A 64 1.92 -7.62 13.42
C PRO A 64 1.45 -6.21 13.78
N GLN A 65 1.06 -5.98 15.04
CA GLN A 65 0.65 -4.67 15.53
C GLN A 65 1.80 -3.66 15.60
N GLU A 66 2.98 -4.11 16.04
CA GLU A 66 4.19 -3.28 16.14
C GLU A 66 4.79 -2.95 14.76
N ARG A 67 4.42 -3.71 13.74
CA ARG A 67 4.82 -3.44 12.36
C ARG A 67 4.06 -2.27 11.75
N VAL A 68 2.93 -1.85 12.32
CA VAL A 68 2.16 -0.70 11.82
C VAL A 68 2.80 0.59 12.30
N ALA A 69 3.56 1.25 11.42
CA ALA A 69 4.20 2.52 11.73
C ALA A 69 3.22 3.71 11.64
N ARG A 70 2.27 3.64 10.70
CA ARG A 70 1.27 4.68 10.49
C ARG A 70 0.07 4.10 9.75
N GLN A 71 -1.12 4.61 10.05
CA GLN A 71 -2.32 4.24 9.33
C GLN A 71 -3.30 5.40 9.18
N THR A 72 -4.11 5.40 8.13
CA THR A 72 -5.23 6.32 7.95
C THR A 72 -6.25 5.73 6.97
N THR A 73 -7.39 6.39 6.81
CA THR A 73 -8.39 6.03 5.81
C THR A 73 -8.60 7.22 4.88
N LYS A 74 -8.72 6.96 3.59
CA LYS A 74 -8.94 7.98 2.55
C LYS A 74 -10.07 7.58 1.62
N HIS A 75 -10.68 8.61 1.04
CA HIS A 75 -11.65 8.45 -0.03
C HIS A 75 -10.91 8.36 -1.37
N GLY A 76 -11.15 7.30 -2.11
CA GLY A 76 -10.53 6.99 -3.39
C GLY A 76 -9.16 6.31 -3.25
N LEU A 77 -8.93 5.31 -4.11
CA LEU A 77 -7.64 4.62 -4.20
C LEU A 77 -6.50 5.56 -4.61
N TYR A 78 -6.78 6.55 -5.47
CA TYR A 78 -5.78 7.53 -5.92
C TYR A 78 -5.23 8.35 -4.76
N ASN A 79 -6.12 8.93 -3.94
CA ASN A 79 -5.72 9.73 -2.77
C ASN A 79 -4.97 8.89 -1.73
N ALA A 80 -5.38 7.64 -1.55
CA ALA A 80 -4.70 6.70 -0.66
C ALA A 80 -3.27 6.37 -1.14
N LEU A 81 -3.10 6.13 -2.45
CA LEU A 81 -1.79 5.87 -3.05
C LEU A 81 -0.88 7.11 -3.04
N ASP A 82 -1.41 8.31 -3.25
CA ASP A 82 -0.62 9.53 -3.27
C ASP A 82 -0.01 9.82 -1.88
N ILE A 83 -0.85 9.89 -0.84
CA ILE A 83 -0.36 10.12 0.52
C ILE A 83 0.49 8.96 1.03
N GLY A 84 0.12 7.72 0.72
CA GLY A 84 0.87 6.53 1.11
C GLY A 84 2.22 6.45 0.41
N GLY A 85 2.31 6.90 -0.84
CA GLY A 85 3.56 7.02 -1.59
C GLY A 85 4.53 8.00 -0.92
N ILE A 86 4.04 9.16 -0.47
CA ILE A 86 4.86 10.14 0.27
C ILE A 86 5.37 9.53 1.59
N TRP A 87 4.55 8.78 2.32
CA TRP A 87 4.97 8.14 3.56
C TRP A 87 6.03 7.08 3.31
N LEU A 88 5.81 6.22 2.31
CA LEU A 88 6.75 5.18 1.93
C LEU A 88 8.09 5.76 1.49
N GLN A 89 8.06 6.81 0.68
CA GLN A 89 9.25 7.53 0.24
C GLN A 89 10.03 8.08 1.44
N LYS A 90 9.39 8.88 2.31
CA LYS A 90 10.06 9.45 3.50
C LYS A 90 10.62 8.38 4.44
N ALA A 91 9.87 7.31 4.66
CA ALA A 91 10.27 6.21 5.55
C ALA A 91 11.48 5.44 5.02
N ASN A 92 11.59 5.28 3.69
CA ASN A 92 12.68 4.55 3.05
C ASN A 92 13.84 5.46 2.59
N GLU A 93 13.66 6.79 2.55
CA GLU A 93 14.70 7.79 2.22
C GLU A 93 15.66 8.07 3.37
N THR A 94 15.31 7.74 4.61
CA THR A 94 16.15 8.03 5.79
C THR A 94 17.28 7.00 5.92
N ARG A 95 18.16 6.96 4.90
CA ARG A 95 19.36 6.12 4.84
C ARG A 95 20.61 6.97 4.80
#